data_AF-A0A259U2U7-F1
#
_entry.id   AF-A0A259U2U7-F1
#
_cell.length_a   1.000
_cell.length_b   1.000
_cell.length_c   1.000
_cell.angle_alpha   90.00
_cell.angle_beta   90.00
_cell.angle_gamma   90.00
#
_symmetry.space_group_name_H-M   'P 1'
#
loop_
_entity.id
_entity.type
_entity.pdbx_description
1 polymer ?
#
loop_
_entity_poly.entity_id
_entity_poly.type
_entity_poly.pdbx_seq_one_letter_code
_entity_poly.pdbx_strand_id
1 'polypeptide(L)'
;MTFGTVTSYSSKRKTGTVTCASGAAFPFSSAEPLVLGEKVKFCAIGGIAGVYAIHVESVSHSHAARRATQARRPVWLPTRAPRLALAA
;
A
#
# COMPACT_ATOMS: atom_id res chain seq x y z
N MET A 1 -20.68 1.37 -4.81
CA MET A 1 -19.19 1.34 -4.79
C MET A 1 -18.69 2.53 -4.01
N THR A 2 -17.63 2.34 -3.21
CA THR A 2 -17.06 3.30 -2.26
C THR A 2 -15.61 3.62 -2.66
N PHE A 3 -15.13 4.81 -2.31
CA PHE A 3 -13.75 5.23 -2.56
C PHE A 3 -12.99 5.40 -1.24
N GLY A 4 -11.70 5.07 -1.26
CA GLY A 4 -10.82 5.31 -0.13
C GLY A 4 -9.36 5.32 -0.54
N THR A 5 -8.49 5.49 0.45
CA THR A 5 -7.03 5.46 0.29
C THR A 5 -6.45 4.27 1.03
N VAL A 6 -5.47 3.60 0.43
CA VAL A 6 -4.76 2.50 1.09
C VAL A 6 -3.83 3.09 2.15
N THR A 7 -4.14 2.87 3.42
CA THR A 7 -3.36 3.40 4.56
C THR A 7 -2.35 2.40 5.10
N SER A 8 -2.60 1.09 4.88
CA SER A 8 -1.69 0.01 5.22
C SER A 8 -1.76 -1.10 4.18
N TYR A 9 -0.63 -1.71 3.83
CA TYR A 9 -0.57 -2.87 2.95
C TYR A 9 0.65 -3.74 3.24
N SER A 10 0.42 -5.03 3.47
CA SER A 10 1.45 -6.05 3.61
C SER A 10 1.50 -6.90 2.35
N SER A 11 2.54 -6.72 1.53
CA SER A 11 2.73 -7.54 0.32
C SER A 11 2.98 -9.01 0.63
N LYS A 12 3.50 -9.33 1.83
CA LYS A 12 3.71 -10.72 2.28
C LYS A 12 2.39 -11.41 2.57
N ARG A 13 1.46 -10.72 3.24
CA ARG A 13 0.15 -11.27 3.62
C ARG A 13 -0.94 -11.01 2.59
N LYS A 14 -0.67 -10.16 1.58
CA LYS A 14 -1.64 -9.70 0.57
C LYS A 14 -2.89 -9.06 1.19
N THR A 15 -2.72 -8.46 2.36
CA THR A 15 -3.77 -7.79 3.13
C THR A 15 -3.40 -6.35 3.41
N GLY A 16 -4.41 -5.51 3.62
CA GLY A 16 -4.22 -4.11 3.95
C GLY A 16 -5.46 -3.49 4.55
N THR A 17 -5.43 -2.17 4.68
CA THR A 17 -6.53 -1.36 5.18
C THR A 17 -6.75 -0.19 4.24
N VAL A 18 -8.00 0.03 3.86
CA VAL A 18 -8.45 1.22 3.13
C VAL A 18 -9.16 2.13 4.10
N THR A 19 -8.88 3.43 4.05
CA THR A 19 -9.55 4.44 4.85
C THR A 19 -10.34 5.37 3.94
N CYS A 20 -11.63 5.55 4.26
CA CYS A 20 -12.51 6.46 3.55
C CYS A 20 -12.29 7.91 4.01
N ALA A 21 -12.82 8.87 3.24
CA ALA A 21 -12.80 10.29 3.61
C ALA A 21 -13.54 10.57 4.94
N SER A 22 -14.49 9.72 5.32
CA SER A 22 -15.18 9.77 6.61
C SER A 22 -14.31 9.33 7.81
N GLY A 23 -13.10 8.82 7.57
CA GLY A 23 -12.24 8.22 8.59
C GLY A 23 -12.52 6.74 8.86
N ALA A 24 -13.57 6.16 8.28
CA ALA A 24 -13.87 4.73 8.43
C ALA A 24 -12.78 3.88 7.75
N ALA A 25 -12.31 2.85 8.46
CA ALA A 25 -11.25 1.95 8.01
C ALA A 25 -11.80 0.55 7.74
N PHE A 26 -11.47 0.00 6.57
CA PHE A 26 -11.95 -1.29 6.10
C PHE A 26 -10.76 -2.20 5.77
N PRO A 27 -10.60 -3.34 6.45
CA PRO A 27 -9.62 -4.35 6.07
C PRO A 27 -9.98 -4.97 4.72
N PHE A 28 -8.96 -5.29 3.93
CA PHE A 28 -9.11 -5.96 2.64
C PHE A 28 -8.01 -6.99 2.40
N SER A 29 -8.29 -7.92 1.49
CA SER A 29 -7.29 -8.80 0.86
C SER A 29 -7.32 -8.58 -0.66
N SER A 30 -6.16 -8.40 -1.29
CA SER A 30 -6.07 -8.25 -2.74
C SER A 30 -4.97 -9.13 -3.32
N ALA A 31 -5.27 -9.81 -4.43
CA ALA A 31 -4.27 -10.55 -5.18
C ALA A 31 -3.26 -9.61 -5.85
N GLU A 32 -3.69 -8.39 -6.18
CA GLU A 32 -2.86 -7.39 -6.82
C GLU A 32 -2.12 -6.53 -5.79
N PRO A 33 -0.83 -6.21 -6.04
CA PRO A 33 -0.06 -5.39 -5.12
C PRO A 33 -0.50 -3.93 -5.17
N LEU A 34 -1.20 -3.47 -4.13
CA LEU A 34 -1.58 -2.07 -3.97
C LEU A 34 -0.47 -1.26 -3.29
N VAL A 35 -0.47 0.04 -3.53
CA VAL A 35 0.53 0.97 -2.99
C VAL A 35 -0.06 1.81 -1.87
N LEU A 36 0.75 2.12 -0.85
CA LEU A 36 0.33 3.04 0.22
C LEU A 36 0.02 4.43 -0.34
N GLY A 37 -1.07 5.03 0.12
CA GLY A 37 -1.57 6.33 -0.34
C GLY A 37 -2.36 6.26 -1.65
N GLU A 38 -2.47 5.09 -2.28
CA GLU A 38 -3.20 4.92 -3.54
C GLU A 38 -4.70 5.06 -3.31
N LYS A 39 -5.38 5.77 -4.22
CA LYS A 39 -6.84 5.84 -4.25
C LYS A 39 -7.41 4.60 -4.90
N VAL A 40 -8.34 3.95 -4.21
CA VAL A 40 -8.98 2.71 -4.66
C VAL A 40 -10.50 2.84 -4.62
N LYS A 41 -11.18 2.11 -5.50
CA LYS A 41 -12.62 1.88 -5.45
C LYS A 41 -12.87 0.45 -4.94
N PHE A 42 -13.89 0.27 -4.11
CA PHE A 42 -14.20 -1.03 -3.51
C PHE A 42 -15.68 -1.14 -3.13
N CYS A 43 -16.13 -2.35 -2.79
CA CYS A 43 -17.43 -2.61 -2.19
C CYS A 43 -17.25 -3.00 -0.72
N ALA A 44 -18.00 -2.38 0.18
CA ALA A 44 -18.01 -2.72 1.59
C ALA A 44 -19.06 -3.81 1.86
N ILE A 45 -18.66 -4.91 2.50
CA ILE A 45 -19.57 -6.01 2.89
C ILE A 45 -19.39 -6.34 4.37
N GLY A 46 -20.50 -6.53 5.08
CA GLY A 46 -20.51 -7.03 6.46
C GLY A 46 -20.27 -8.53 6.51
N GLY A 47 -19.40 -8.95 7.42
CA GLY A 47 -19.11 -10.35 7.72
C GLY A 47 -18.99 -10.59 9.22
N ILE A 48 -18.63 -11.83 9.59
CA ILE A 48 -18.66 -12.33 10.97
C ILE A 48 -17.79 -11.48 11.93
N ALA A 49 -16.64 -10.98 11.47
CA ALA A 49 -15.71 -10.21 12.28
C ALA A 49 -15.65 -8.71 11.88
N GLY A 50 -16.68 -8.19 11.20
CA GLY A 50 -16.83 -6.77 10.90
C GLY A 50 -17.11 -6.47 9.43
N VAL A 51 -16.84 -5.23 9.02
CA VAL A 51 -17.04 -4.79 7.63
C VAL A 51 -15.72 -4.85 6.88
N TYR A 52 -15.73 -5.45 5.69
CA TYR A 52 -14.56 -5.67 4.84
C TYR A 52 -14.72 -4.98 3.50
N ALA A 53 -13.59 -4.59 2.91
CA ALA A 53 -13.54 -4.09 1.54
C ALA A 53 -13.22 -5.24 0.58
N ILE A 54 -14.08 -5.43 -0.43
CA ILE A 54 -13.94 -6.43 -1.50
C ILE A 54 -13.93 -5.73 -2.87
N HIS A 55 -13.52 -6.46 -3.91
CA HIS A 55 -13.36 -5.89 -5.27
C HIS A 55 -12.57 -4.59 -5.26
N VAL A 56 -11.43 -4.60 -4.55
CA VAL A 56 -10.57 -3.41 -4.42
C VAL A 56 -9.78 -3.22 -5.71
N GLU A 57 -10.10 -2.14 -6.42
CA GLU A 57 -9.46 -1.77 -7.68
C GLU A 57 -8.77 -0.42 -7.55
N SER A 58 -7.55 -0.31 -8.09
CA SER A 58 -6.86 0.99 -8.17
C SER A 58 -7.58 1.92 -9.14
N VAL A 59 -7.80 3.17 -8.72
CA VAL A 59 -8.31 4.24 -9.60
C VAL A 59 -7.19 4.75 -10.53
N SER A 60 -5.93 4.56 -10.14
CA SER A 60 -4.77 5.03 -10.90
C SER A 60 -4.25 3.92 -11.81
N HIS A 61 -4.92 3.69 -12.94
CA HIS A 61 -4.48 2.73 -13.99
C HIS A 61 -3.13 3.08 -14.66
N SER A 62 -2.48 4.18 -14.28
CA SER A 62 -1.18 4.57 -14.85
C SER A 62 -0.04 3.75 -14.23
N HIS A 63 0.43 2.74 -14.95
CA HIS A 63 1.65 1.98 -14.65
C HIS A 63 2.86 2.87 -14.27
N ALA A 64 2.94 4.09 -14.82
CA ALA A 64 3.96 5.09 -14.52
C ALA A 64 3.88 5.62 -13.07
N ALA A 65 2.68 5.91 -12.57
CA ALA A 65 2.49 6.33 -11.18
C ALA A 65 2.85 5.19 -10.20
N ARG A 66 2.53 3.95 -10.57
CA ARG A 66 2.88 2.74 -9.79
C ARG A 66 4.40 2.57 -9.65
N ARG A 67 5.16 2.75 -10.74
CA ARG A 67 6.64 2.73 -10.69
C ARG A 67 7.21 3.88 -9.86
N ALA A 68 6.69 5.10 -10.03
CA ALA A 68 7.18 6.27 -9.31
C ALA A 68 6.98 6.14 -7.79
N THR A 69 5.84 5.62 -7.34
CA THR A 69 5.58 5.43 -5.90
C THR A 69 6.29 4.21 -5.33
N GLN A 70 6.48 3.14 -6.13
CA GLN A 70 7.33 2.00 -5.73
C GLN A 70 8.80 2.40 -5.57
N ALA A 71 9.31 3.29 -6.42
CA ALA A 71 10.66 3.85 -6.35
C ALA A 71 10.87 4.80 -5.17
N ARG A 72 9.79 5.37 -4.60
CA ARG A 72 9.83 6.21 -3.40
C ARG A 72 9.90 5.44 -2.09
N ARG A 73 9.98 4.10 -2.13
CA ARG A 73 10.37 3.35 -0.94
C ARG A 73 11.74 3.86 -0.51
N PRO A 74 11.91 4.34 0.74
CA PRO A 74 13.24 4.64 1.26
C PRO A 74 13.96 3.30 1.32
N VAL A 75 14.72 2.99 0.27
CA VAL A 75 15.77 1.99 0.34
C VAL A 75 16.71 2.60 1.35
N TRP A 76 16.71 2.05 2.57
CA TRP A 76 17.79 2.26 3.52
C TRP A 76 19.05 1.78 2.80
N LEU A 77 19.71 2.69 2.09
CA LEU A 77 21.06 2.49 1.60
C LEU A 77 21.86 2.19 2.87
N PRO A 78 22.49 1.02 3.01
CA PRO A 78 23.47 0.86 4.06
C PRO A 78 24.55 1.90 3.76
N THR A 79 24.64 2.92 4.61
CA THR A 79 25.73 3.88 4.63
C THR A 79 27.00 3.07 4.84
N ARG A 80 27.61 2.57 3.76
CA ARG A 80 28.97 2.05 3.78
C ARG A 80 29.85 3.26 4.07
N ALA A 81 30.12 3.49 5.34
CA ALA A 81 31.21 4.35 5.76
C ALA A 81 32.48 3.86 5.03
N PRO A 82 33.22 4.72 4.32
CA PRO A 82 34.48 4.33 3.74
C PRO A 82 35.45 4.09 4.90
N ARG A 83 35.78 2.82 5.18
CA ARG A 83 37.00 2.52 5.91
C ARG A 83 38.15 2.90 4.99
N LEU A 84 38.67 4.13 5.18
CA LEU A 84 39.99 4.52 4.74
C LEU A 84 40.97 3.47 5.26
N ALA A 85 41.52 2.68 4.33
CA ALA A 85 42.68 1.86 4.58
C ALA A 85 43.86 2.82 4.81
N LEU A 86 44.22 3.05 6.07
CA LEU A 86 45.49 3.67 6.40
C LEU A 86 46.55 2.56 6.36
N ALA A 87 47.26 2.49 5.24
CA ALA A 87 48.54 1.82 5.18
C ALA A 87 49.55 2.68 5.96
N ALA A 88 50.17 2.10 6.98
CA ALA A 88 51.45 2.49 7.55
C ALA A 88 52.03 1.28 8.29
#